data_AF-A0A7L7L2S8-F1
#
_entry.id   AF-A0A7L7L2S8-F1
#
_cell.length_a   1.000
_cell.length_b   1.000
_cell.length_c   1.000
_cell.angle_alpha   90.00
_cell.angle_beta   90.00
_cell.angle_gamma   90.00
#
_symmetry.space_group_name_H-M   'P 1'
#
loop_
_entity.id
_entity.type
_entity.pdbx_description
1 polymer ?
#
loop_
_entity_poly.entity_id
_entity_poly.type
_entity_poly.pdbx_seq_one_letter_code
_entity_poly.pdbx_strand_id
1 'polypeptide(L)'
;MTAPAGFKPEASSLEEHIINAVQGLKLLVETVGAIIIGMGVLIALYYFIRALLPPKVDNFNKIRLVLARYLALALEFQLGADILSTAIAPSWDQIGKLGAIAVIRTALNYFLSLEMKEEQRETTGINKGQALISDLEKKKADQAG
;
A
#
# COMPACT_ATOMS: atom_id res chain seq x y z
N MET A 1 -22.15 -54.17 -24.04
CA MET A 1 -23.06 -53.08 -23.64
C MET A 1 -22.23 -51.81 -23.66
N THR A 2 -22.12 -51.18 -24.83
CA THR A 2 -21.20 -50.07 -25.10
C THR A 2 -21.89 -48.76 -24.73
N ALA A 3 -21.28 -47.97 -23.84
CA ALA A 3 -21.71 -46.61 -23.59
C ALA A 3 -21.59 -45.78 -24.88
N PRO A 4 -22.62 -45.03 -25.31
CA PRO A 4 -22.44 -44.08 -26.39
C PRO A 4 -21.57 -42.92 -25.90
N ALA A 5 -20.42 -42.73 -26.55
CA ALA A 5 -19.58 -41.54 -26.40
C ALA A 5 -20.39 -40.29 -26.80
N GLY A 6 -20.79 -39.51 -25.80
CA GLY A 6 -21.46 -38.24 -25.98
C GLY A 6 -20.46 -37.13 -26.28
N PHE A 7 -20.34 -36.76 -27.55
CA PHE A 7 -19.70 -35.55 -28.06
C PHE A 7 -20.37 -34.30 -27.42
N LYS A 8 -19.60 -33.49 -26.66
CA LYS A 8 -20.00 -32.15 -26.17
C LYS A 8 -18.97 -31.09 -26.61
N PRO A 9 -18.91 -30.68 -27.88
CA PRO A 9 -17.91 -29.74 -28.38
C PRO A 9 -18.30 -28.28 -28.17
N GLU A 10 -19.59 -27.98 -28.10
CA GLU A 10 -20.07 -26.61 -27.90
C GLU A 10 -19.83 -26.13 -26.48
N ALA A 11 -20.00 -27.01 -25.48
CA ALA A 11 -19.75 -26.65 -24.08
C ALA A 11 -18.28 -26.32 -23.83
N SER A 12 -17.34 -27.15 -24.32
CA SER A 12 -15.90 -26.92 -24.13
C SER A 12 -15.39 -25.67 -24.85
N SER A 13 -15.89 -25.40 -26.06
CA SER A 13 -15.51 -24.20 -26.81
C SER A 13 -16.08 -22.93 -26.18
N LEU A 14 -17.33 -22.93 -25.72
CA LEU A 14 -17.91 -21.77 -25.01
C LEU A 14 -17.22 -21.50 -23.68
N GLU A 15 -16.90 -22.55 -22.91
CA GLU A 15 -16.11 -22.46 -21.69
C GLU A 15 -14.73 -21.83 -21.96
N GLU A 16 -14.04 -22.26 -23.02
CA GLU A 16 -12.74 -21.71 -23.41
C GLU A 16 -12.82 -20.22 -23.82
N HIS A 17 -13.84 -19.83 -24.58
CA HIS A 17 -14.04 -18.42 -24.96
C HIS A 17 -14.36 -17.54 -23.74
N ILE A 18 -15.17 -18.03 -22.80
CA ILE A 18 -15.49 -17.31 -21.56
C ILE A 18 -14.22 -17.15 -20.73
N ILE A 19 -13.43 -18.21 -20.53
CA ILE A 19 -12.17 -18.16 -19.76
C ILE A 19 -11.21 -17.15 -20.38
N ASN A 20 -11.01 -17.18 -21.70
CA ASN A 20 -10.12 -16.25 -22.40
C ASN A 20 -10.60 -14.80 -22.30
N ALA A 21 -11.91 -14.56 -22.45
CA ALA A 21 -12.49 -13.22 -22.29
C ALA A 21 -12.31 -12.68 -20.87
N VAL A 22 -12.56 -13.52 -19.87
CA VAL A 22 -12.40 -13.20 -18.45
C VAL A 22 -10.92 -12.92 -18.12
N GLN A 23 -9.99 -13.71 -18.62
CA GLN A 23 -8.55 -13.46 -18.47
C GLN A 23 -8.11 -12.14 -19.11
N GLY A 24 -8.61 -11.83 -20.31
CA GLY A 24 -8.34 -10.55 -20.97
C GLY A 24 -8.85 -9.36 -20.16
N LEU A 25 -10.06 -9.47 -19.60
CA LEU A 25 -10.62 -8.44 -18.73
C LEU A 25 -9.83 -8.31 -17.42
N LYS A 26 -9.39 -9.41 -16.82
CA LYS A 26 -8.53 -9.40 -15.63
C LYS A 26 -7.25 -8.60 -15.90
N LEU A 27 -6.55 -8.93 -16.98
CA LEU A 27 -5.31 -8.28 -17.36
C LEU A 27 -5.49 -6.77 -17.56
N LEU A 28 -6.61 -6.37 -18.18
CA LEU A 28 -6.95 -4.96 -18.36
C LEU A 28 -7.11 -4.26 -17.00
N VAL A 29 -7.89 -4.85 -16.09
CA VAL A 29 -8.15 -4.29 -14.77
C VAL A 29 -6.86 -4.20 -13.94
N GLU A 30 -6.01 -5.22 -13.97
CA GLU A 30 -4.68 -5.21 -13.33
C GLU A 30 -3.80 -4.08 -13.88
N THR A 31 -3.81 -3.90 -15.20
CA THR A 31 -3.03 -2.86 -15.88
C THR A 31 -3.50 -1.47 -15.48
N VAL A 32 -4.81 -1.24 -15.41
CA VAL A 32 -5.38 0.02 -14.92
C VAL A 32 -4.95 0.29 -13.48
N GLY A 33 -5.05 -0.72 -12.60
CA GLY A 33 -4.57 -0.62 -11.23
C GLY A 33 -3.08 -0.25 -11.15
N ALA A 34 -2.24 -0.91 -11.95
CA ALA A 34 -0.80 -0.64 -12.01
C ALA A 34 -0.49 0.80 -12.48
N ILE A 35 -1.22 1.31 -13.47
CA ILE A 35 -1.10 2.70 -13.95
C ILE A 35 -1.48 3.68 -12.84
N ILE A 36 -2.57 3.42 -12.11
CA ILE A 36 -3.01 4.27 -10.98
C ILE A 36 -1.93 4.32 -9.89
N ILE A 37 -1.34 3.17 -9.53
CA ILE A 37 -0.22 3.11 -8.58
C ILE A 37 0.95 3.96 -9.11
N GLY A 38 1.33 3.76 -10.37
CA GLY A 38 2.41 4.50 -11.01
C GLY A 38 2.21 6.02 -10.95
N MET A 39 1.01 6.50 -11.29
CA MET A 39 0.67 7.92 -11.19
C MET A 39 0.79 8.44 -9.74
N GLY A 40 0.25 7.70 -8.77
CA GLY A 40 0.34 8.07 -7.36
C GLY A 40 1.79 8.19 -6.86
N VAL A 41 2.64 7.24 -7.26
CA VAL A 41 4.08 7.25 -6.93
C VAL A 41 4.79 8.44 -7.58
N LEU A 42 4.56 8.70 -8.87
CA LEU A 42 5.18 9.84 -9.58
C LEU A 42 4.80 11.17 -8.96
N ILE A 43 3.51 11.35 -8.62
CA ILE A 43 3.02 12.59 -7.99
C ILE A 43 3.61 12.74 -6.59
N ALA A 44 3.61 11.66 -5.78
CA ALA A 44 4.18 11.70 -4.44
C ALA A 44 5.68 12.02 -4.48
N LEU A 45 6.42 11.44 -5.43
CA LEU A 45 7.84 11.70 -5.63
C LEU A 45 8.10 13.15 -6.05
N TYR A 46 7.29 13.71 -6.96
CA TYR A 46 7.39 15.11 -7.34
C TYR A 46 7.25 16.05 -6.14
N TYR A 47 6.24 15.83 -5.28
CA TYR A 47 6.07 16.63 -4.07
C TYR A 47 7.17 16.41 -3.04
N PHE A 48 7.69 15.19 -2.94
CA PHE A 48 8.80 14.86 -2.05
C PHE A 48 10.08 15.60 -2.46
N ILE A 49 10.44 15.59 -3.75
CA ILE A 49 11.59 16.33 -4.28
C ILE A 49 11.41 17.84 -4.03
N ARG A 50 10.20 18.38 -4.25
CA ARG A 50 9.94 19.79 -3.92
C ARG A 50 10.07 20.11 -2.44
N ALA A 51 9.67 19.20 -1.54
CA ALA A 51 9.79 19.41 -0.09
C ALA A 51 11.25 19.38 0.40
N LEU A 52 12.16 18.75 -0.34
CA LEU A 52 13.61 18.75 -0.07
C LEU A 52 14.28 20.08 -0.45
N LEU A 53 13.70 20.86 -1.38
CA LEU A 53 14.25 22.13 -1.83
C LEU A 53 13.81 23.30 -0.91
N PRO A 54 14.70 24.23 -0.54
CA PRO A 54 14.34 25.42 0.23
C PRO A 54 13.43 26.38 -0.55
N PRO A 55 12.48 27.07 0.11
CA PRO A 55 12.12 26.96 1.53
C PRO A 55 11.32 25.69 1.83
N LYS A 56 11.66 25.02 2.94
CA LYS A 56 11.00 23.78 3.39
C LYS A 56 9.52 24.05 3.70
N VAL A 57 8.62 23.63 2.82
CA VAL A 57 7.18 23.61 3.09
C VAL A 57 6.82 22.28 3.73
N ASP A 58 6.60 22.31 5.03
CA ASP A 58 6.30 21.13 5.85
C ASP A 58 4.96 20.49 5.44
N ASN A 59 5.01 19.46 4.59
CA ASN A 59 3.80 18.85 3.99
C ASN A 59 3.96 17.33 3.74
N PHE A 60 4.85 16.64 4.45
CA PHE A 60 5.02 15.17 4.33
C PHE A 60 3.70 14.39 4.50
N ASN A 61 2.81 14.86 5.38
CA ASN A 61 1.47 14.29 5.54
C ASN A 61 0.62 14.39 4.26
N LYS A 62 0.74 15.47 3.49
CA LYS A 62 0.01 15.61 2.21
C LYS A 62 0.55 14.65 1.16
N ILE A 63 1.86 14.46 1.10
CA ILE A 63 2.51 13.49 0.19
C ILE A 63 2.01 12.08 0.50
N ARG A 64 2.03 11.70 1.78
CA ARG A 64 1.53 10.42 2.26
C ARG A 64 0.04 10.24 1.93
N LEU A 65 -0.79 11.27 2.14
CA LEU A 65 -2.23 11.21 1.87
C LEU A 65 -2.53 11.08 0.38
N VAL A 66 -1.78 11.78 -0.49
CA VAL A 66 -1.90 11.63 -1.94
C VAL A 66 -1.55 10.20 -2.34
N LEU A 67 -0.40 9.68 -1.92
CA LEU A 67 -0.01 8.31 -2.22
C LEU A 67 -1.05 7.28 -1.73
N ALA A 68 -1.54 7.44 -0.51
CA ALA A 68 -2.55 6.57 0.06
C ALA A 68 -3.86 6.52 -0.75
N ARG A 69 -4.30 7.64 -1.33
CA ARG A 69 -5.51 7.69 -2.16
C ARG A 69 -5.35 6.92 -3.47
N TYR A 70 -4.22 7.07 -4.15
CA TYR A 70 -3.94 6.32 -5.39
C TYR A 70 -3.79 4.82 -5.11
N LEU A 71 -3.12 4.46 -4.02
CA LEU A 71 -3.00 3.06 -3.61
C LEU A 71 -4.36 2.45 -3.27
N ALA A 72 -5.21 3.16 -2.52
CA ALA A 72 -6.55 2.69 -2.18
C ALA A 72 -7.39 2.45 -3.44
N LEU A 73 -7.41 3.40 -4.38
CA LEU A 73 -8.12 3.26 -5.64
C LEU A 73 -7.61 2.06 -6.45
N ALA A 74 -6.29 1.90 -6.58
CA ALA A 74 -5.73 0.78 -7.32
C ALA A 74 -6.06 -0.58 -6.68
N LEU A 75 -6.18 -0.63 -5.35
CA LEU A 75 -6.57 -1.85 -4.63
C LEU A 75 -8.02 -2.24 -4.93
N GLU A 76 -8.93 -1.29 -5.15
CA GLU A 76 -10.30 -1.60 -5.58
C GLU A 76 -10.33 -2.29 -6.95
N PHE A 77 -9.49 -1.84 -7.89
CA PHE A 77 -9.33 -2.51 -9.19
C PHE A 77 -8.67 -3.88 -9.05
N GLN A 78 -7.60 -4.00 -8.26
CA GLN A 78 -6.92 -5.29 -8.03
C GLN A 78 -7.86 -6.31 -7.40
N LEU A 79 -8.67 -5.90 -6.42
CA LEU A 79 -9.71 -6.75 -5.82
C LEU A 79 -10.72 -7.22 -6.88
N GLY A 80 -11.13 -6.34 -7.80
CA GLY A 80 -11.99 -6.71 -8.93
C GLY A 80 -11.34 -7.77 -9.85
N ALA A 81 -10.06 -7.62 -10.16
CA ALA A 81 -9.30 -8.60 -10.94
C ALA A 81 -9.16 -9.96 -10.22
N ASP A 82 -9.00 -9.95 -8.89
CA ASP A 82 -8.94 -11.16 -8.07
C ASP A 82 -10.30 -11.87 -7.99
N ILE A 83 -11.40 -11.13 -7.85
CA ILE A 83 -12.76 -11.67 -7.94
C ILE A 83 -12.97 -12.34 -9.30
N LEU A 84 -12.52 -11.68 -10.37
CA LEU A 84 -12.64 -12.21 -11.72
C LEU A 84 -11.82 -13.50 -11.92
N SER A 85 -10.61 -13.56 -11.35
CA SER A 85 -9.75 -14.76 -11.38
C SER A 85 -10.38 -15.93 -10.61
N THR A 86 -10.93 -15.67 -9.43
CA THR A 86 -11.55 -16.71 -8.58
C THR A 86 -12.87 -17.22 -9.16
N ALA A 87 -13.57 -16.43 -9.97
CA ALA A 87 -14.80 -16.84 -10.65
C ALA A 87 -14.60 -17.91 -11.74
N ILE A 88 -13.44 -17.95 -12.41
CA ILE A 88 -13.16 -18.91 -13.50
C ILE A 88 -12.17 -20.01 -13.13
N ALA A 89 -11.28 -19.77 -12.16
CA ALA A 89 -10.29 -20.75 -11.73
C ALA A 89 -9.86 -20.45 -10.28
N PRO A 90 -10.49 -21.09 -9.26
CA PRO A 90 -10.00 -21.01 -7.90
C PRO A 90 -8.65 -21.77 -7.79
N SER A 91 -7.54 -21.11 -8.13
CA SER A 91 -6.20 -21.68 -7.97
C SER A 91 -5.61 -21.26 -6.63
N TRP A 92 -5.31 -22.25 -5.77
CA TRP A 92 -4.74 -22.03 -4.44
C TRP A 92 -3.37 -21.33 -4.47
N ASP A 93 -2.63 -21.44 -5.57
CA ASP A 93 -1.32 -20.81 -5.76
C ASP A 93 -1.40 -19.27 -5.88
N GLN A 94 -2.40 -18.75 -6.59
CA GLN A 94 -2.60 -17.29 -6.71
C GLN A 94 -3.02 -16.67 -5.38
N ILE A 95 -3.92 -17.34 -4.66
CA ILE A 95 -4.39 -16.92 -3.32
C ILE A 95 -3.21 -16.91 -2.34
N GLY A 96 -2.36 -17.94 -2.38
CA GLY A 96 -1.15 -18.02 -1.53
C GLY A 96 -0.15 -16.89 -1.78
N LYS A 97 0.12 -16.55 -3.04
CA LYS A 97 1.04 -15.45 -3.42
C LYS A 97 0.53 -14.09 -2.96
N LEU A 98 -0.76 -13.81 -3.15
CA LEU A 98 -1.37 -12.55 -2.71
C LEU A 98 -1.37 -12.44 -1.17
N GLY A 99 -1.70 -13.54 -0.48
CA GLY A 99 -1.64 -13.61 0.99
C GLY A 99 -0.24 -13.35 1.53
N ALA A 100 0.79 -13.93 0.91
CA ALA A 100 2.18 -13.70 1.30
C ALA A 100 2.59 -12.22 1.16
N ILE A 101 2.24 -11.57 0.05
CA ILE A 101 2.52 -10.14 -0.17
C ILE A 101 1.81 -9.27 0.88
N ALA A 102 0.55 -9.57 1.18
CA ALA A 102 -0.23 -8.84 2.19
C ALA A 102 0.39 -8.95 3.59
N VAL A 103 0.84 -10.15 3.98
CA VAL A 103 1.52 -10.37 5.26
C VAL A 103 2.83 -9.60 5.34
N ILE A 104 3.69 -9.70 4.32
CA ILE A 104 4.98 -8.98 4.28
C ILE A 104 4.75 -7.47 4.38
N ARG A 105 3.78 -6.93 3.62
CA ARG A 105 3.43 -5.51 3.65
C ARG A 105 2.99 -5.07 5.04
N THR A 106 2.17 -5.88 5.69
CA THR A 106 1.66 -5.59 7.04
C THR A 106 2.79 -5.61 8.06
N ALA A 107 3.65 -6.62 8.01
CA ALA A 107 4.79 -6.75 8.91
C ALA A 107 5.78 -5.59 8.78
N LEU A 108 6.20 -5.25 7.55
CA LEU A 108 7.13 -4.14 7.30
C LEU A 108 6.56 -2.80 7.74
N ASN A 109 5.29 -2.52 7.39
CA ASN A 109 4.65 -1.27 7.78
C ASN A 109 4.43 -1.18 9.29
N TYR A 110 4.21 -2.32 9.97
CA TYR A 110 4.12 -2.39 11.42
C TYR A 110 5.46 -2.09 12.09
N PHE A 111 6.55 -2.75 11.67
CA PHE A 111 7.89 -2.52 12.23
C PHE A 111 8.35 -1.08 12.03
N LEU A 112 8.18 -0.52 10.83
CA LEU A 112 8.53 0.87 10.55
C LEU A 112 7.72 1.83 11.45
N SER A 113 6.42 1.57 11.63
CA SER A 113 5.58 2.38 12.52
C SER A 113 5.96 2.26 14.00
N LEU A 114 6.60 1.16 14.40
CA LEU A 114 7.08 0.94 15.75
C LEU A 114 8.38 1.71 15.99
N GLU A 115 9.36 1.58 15.08
CA GLU A 115 10.64 2.28 15.14
C GLU A 115 10.44 3.81 15.15
N MET A 116 9.56 4.34 14.30
CA MET A 116 9.23 5.77 14.30
C MET A 116 8.64 6.27 15.62
N LYS A 117 7.89 5.42 16.35
CA LYS A 117 7.32 5.79 17.65
C LYS A 117 8.38 5.81 18.75
N GLU A 118 9.38 4.95 18.66
CA GLU A 118 10.52 4.94 19.60
C GLU A 118 11.36 6.20 19.43
N GLU A 119 11.71 6.54 18.19
CA GLU A 119 12.52 7.74 17.88
C GLU A 119 11.82 9.06 18.32
N GLN A 120 10.49 9.13 18.17
CA GLN A 120 9.70 10.28 18.66
C GLN A 120 9.67 10.38 20.19
N ARG A 121 9.63 9.25 20.91
CA ARG A 121 9.65 9.22 22.38
C ARG A 121 11.00 9.69 22.92
N GLU A 122 12.09 9.25 22.30
CA GLU A 122 13.45 9.68 22.67
C GLU A 122 13.63 11.19 22.47
N THR A 123 13.21 11.71 21.31
CA THR A 123 13.30 13.15 21.00
C THR A 123 12.46 14.01 21.97
N THR A 124 11.27 13.54 22.36
CA THR A 124 10.39 14.23 23.31
C THR A 124 10.96 14.21 24.74
N GLY A 125 11.62 13.13 25.13
CA GLY A 125 12.29 13.00 26.43
C GLY A 125 13.48 13.97 26.57
N ILE A 126 14.30 14.08 25.52
CA ILE A 126 15.44 15.01 25.48
C ILE A 126 14.97 16.46 25.58
N ASN A 127 13.94 16.85 24.82
CA ASN A 127 13.44 18.22 24.81
C ASN A 127 12.84 18.65 26.17
N LYS A 128 12.12 17.74 26.86
CA LYS A 128 11.61 18.00 28.21
C LYS A 128 12.73 18.14 29.25
N GLY A 129 13.77 17.31 29.16
CA GLY A 129 14.94 17.37 30.05
C GLY A 129 15.70 18.70 29.89
N GLN A 130 15.90 19.15 28.65
CA GLN A 130 16.54 20.44 28.37
C GLN A 130 15.71 21.62 28.91
N ALA A 131 14.38 21.59 28.74
CA ALA A 131 13.49 22.61 29.29
C ALA A 131 13.56 22.70 30.82
N LEU A 132 13.54 21.55 31.52
CA LEU A 132 13.67 21.50 32.99
C LEU A 132 15.01 22.05 33.48
N ILE A 133 16.11 21.73 32.80
CA ILE A 133 17.44 22.24 33.18
C ILE A 133 17.50 23.76 33.00
N SER A 134 16.96 24.28 31.88
CA SER A 134 16.82 25.73 31.62
C SER A 134 16.03 26.43 32.73
N ASP A 135 14.92 25.85 33.17
CA ASP A 135 14.06 26.42 34.20
C ASP A 135 14.73 26.41 35.59
N LEU A 136 15.51 25.36 35.89
CA LEU A 136 16.30 25.27 37.11
C LEU A 136 17.46 26.28 37.13
N GLU A 137 18.13 26.49 36.00
CA GLU A 137 19.19 27.51 35.89
C GLU A 137 18.64 28.93 36.06
N LYS A 138 17.50 29.25 35.44
CA LYS A 138 16.82 30.54 35.65
C LYS A 138 16.46 30.78 37.12
N LYS A 139 15.85 29.80 37.79
CA LYS A 139 15.52 29.92 39.21
C LYS A 139 16.75 30.14 40.10
N LYS A 140 17.88 29.52 39.77
CA LYS A 140 19.14 29.74 40.50
C LYS A 140 19.71 31.13 40.27
N ALA A 141 19.63 31.65 39.04
CA ALA A 141 20.05 33.02 38.73
C ALA A 141 19.19 34.06 39.46
N ASP A 142 17.86 33.85 39.52
CA ASP A 142 16.92 34.74 40.21
C ASP A 142 17.10 34.75 41.75
N GLN A 143 17.65 33.69 42.34
CA GLN A 143 17.92 33.58 43.78
C GLN A 143 19.29 34.14 44.20
N ALA A 144 20.18 34.42 43.23
CA ALA A 144 21.56 34.85 43.49
C ALA A 144 21.80 36.36 43.29
N GLY A 145 20.80 37.10 42.83
CA GLY A 145 20.79 38.56 42.71
C GLY A 145 19.92 39.22 43.78
#